data_AF-A0A6I2LDH2-F1
#
_entry.id   AF-A0A6I2LDH2-F1
#
_cell.length_a   1.000
_cell.length_b   1.000
_cell.length_c   1.000
_cell.angle_alpha   90.00
_cell.angle_beta   90.00
_cell.angle_gamma   90.00
#
_symmetry.space_group_name_H-M   'P 1'
#
loop_
_entity.id
_entity.type
_entity.pdbx_description
1 polymer ?
#
loop_
_entity_poly.entity_id
_entity_poly.type
_entity_poly.pdbx_seq_one_letter_code
_entity_poly.pdbx_strand_id
1 'polypeptide(L)'
;MRTIIGQLHMKWIRDLDSLYDFLGYVVLRAPDHFPKEDYLRPEEQMTLQKAFYELRTGLDFVEGDFVGKPVKDRLYVLLDESQAAYAAGERHKGAHLLQDLQALVFKK
;
A
#
# COMPACT_ATOMS: atom_id res chain seq x y z
N MET A 1 31.66 -6.25 6.72
CA MET A 1 31.10 -5.41 5.63
C MET A 1 29.60 -5.29 5.87
N ARG A 2 29.09 -4.09 6.18
CA ARG A 2 27.66 -3.84 6.32
C ARG A 2 27.13 -3.39 4.96
N THR A 3 26.44 -4.27 4.25
CA THR A 3 25.69 -3.90 3.05
C THR A 3 24.45 -3.15 3.51
N ILE A 4 24.54 -1.83 3.58
CA ILE A 4 23.37 -0.96 3.69
C ILE A 4 22.70 -1.05 2.32
N ILE A 5 21.73 -1.97 2.18
CA ILE A 5 20.77 -1.91 1.08
C ILE A 5 20.14 -0.53 1.21
N GLY A 6 20.46 0.37 0.28
CA GLY A 6 19.85 1.68 0.22
C GLY A 6 18.34 1.47 0.15
N GLN A 7 17.67 1.68 1.28
CA GLN A 7 16.27 2.03 1.28
C GLN A 7 16.17 3.32 0.47
N LEU A 8 15.95 3.19 -0.84
CA LEU A 8 15.29 4.22 -1.62
C LEU A 8 13.89 4.33 -1.03
N HIS A 9 13.82 5.09 0.06
CA HIS A 9 12.59 5.50 0.71
C HIS A 9 11.97 6.55 -0.20
N MET A 10 11.48 6.10 -1.36
CA MET A 10 10.61 6.90 -2.20
C MET A 10 9.35 7.09 -1.37
N LYS A 11 9.28 8.18 -0.60
CA LYS A 11 8.06 8.56 0.11
C LYS A 11 7.03 8.99 -0.92
N TRP A 12 6.32 8.01 -1.46
CA TRP A 12 5.13 8.23 -2.29
C TRP A 12 4.05 8.83 -1.41
N ILE A 13 3.98 8.39 -0.16
CA ILE A 13 3.03 8.86 0.83
C ILE A 13 3.74 9.79 1.82
N ARG A 14 3.26 11.03 1.91
CA ARG A 14 3.82 12.11 2.75
C ARG A 14 2.77 12.75 3.66
N ASP A 15 1.50 12.54 3.34
CA ASP A 15 0.31 13.09 3.97
C ASP A 15 -0.90 12.23 3.59
N LEU A 16 -2.08 12.62 4.06
CA LEU A 16 -3.32 11.88 3.82
C LEU A 16 -3.75 11.93 2.34
N ASP A 17 -3.53 13.04 1.64
CA ASP A 17 -3.89 13.19 0.22
C ASP A 17 -3.04 12.26 -0.67
N SER A 18 -1.74 12.22 -0.43
CA SER A 18 -0.83 11.31 -1.13
C SER A 18 -1.06 9.83 -0.76
N LEU A 19 -1.56 9.53 0.45
CA LEU A 19 -2.06 8.19 0.78
C LEU A 19 -3.26 7.82 -0.10
N TYR A 20 -4.22 8.73 -0.27
CA TYR A 20 -5.39 8.49 -1.12
C TYR A 20 -5.01 8.20 -2.57
N ASP A 21 -4.14 9.04 -3.14
CA ASP A 21 -3.66 8.88 -4.52
C ASP A 21 -2.90 7.56 -4.68
N PHE A 22 -2.01 7.24 -3.73
CA PHE A 22 -1.23 6.01 -3.80
C PHE A 22 -2.10 4.77 -3.64
N LEU A 23 -3.08 4.78 -2.74
CA LEU A 23 -4.01 3.66 -2.57
C LEU A 23 -4.84 3.41 -3.84
N GLY A 24 -5.33 4.47 -4.48
CA GLY A 24 -6.00 4.36 -5.79
C GLY A 24 -5.08 3.77 -6.86
N TYR A 25 -3.82 4.21 -6.91
CA TYR A 25 -2.81 3.63 -7.78
C TYR A 25 -2.61 2.13 -7.54
N VAL A 26 -2.47 1.68 -6.29
CA VAL A 26 -2.30 0.24 -5.98
C VAL A 26 -3.54 -0.56 -6.36
N VAL A 27 -4.74 -0.07 -6.07
CA VAL A 27 -6.01 -0.73 -6.45
C VAL A 27 -6.09 -0.96 -7.97
N LEU A 28 -5.64 0.00 -8.77
CA LEU A 28 -5.67 -0.10 -10.24
C LEU A 28 -4.57 -1.00 -10.83
N ARG A 29 -3.46 -1.18 -10.11
CA ARG A 29 -2.23 -1.81 -10.66
C ARG A 29 -1.90 -3.17 -10.05
N ALA A 30 -2.40 -3.49 -8.86
CA ALA A 30 -2.15 -4.77 -8.22
C ALA A 30 -2.80 -5.93 -9.01
N PRO A 31 -2.19 -7.14 -9.01
CA PRO A 31 -0.95 -7.47 -8.32
C PRO A 31 0.32 -7.18 -9.14
N ASP A 32 0.25 -7.11 -10.47
CA ASP A 32 1.40 -7.24 -11.36
C ASP A 32 1.43 -6.24 -12.54
N HIS A 33 0.53 -5.26 -12.56
CA HIS A 33 0.41 -4.25 -13.63
C HIS A 33 1.06 -2.90 -13.29
N PHE A 34 1.97 -2.86 -12.32
CA PHE A 34 2.74 -1.64 -12.02
C PHE A 34 3.59 -1.22 -13.24
N PRO A 35 3.56 0.07 -13.63
CA PRO A 35 4.38 0.58 -14.73
C PRO A 35 5.87 0.31 -14.48
N LYS A 36 6.59 0.12 -15.59
CA LYS A 36 8.04 0.02 -15.60
C LYS A 36 8.63 1.30 -16.15
N GLU A 37 9.51 1.90 -15.36
CA GLU A 37 10.19 3.13 -15.73
C GLU A 37 11.56 2.81 -16.34
N ASP A 38 11.87 3.35 -17.50
CA ASP A 38 13.13 3.10 -18.22
C ASP A 38 14.37 3.63 -17.48
N TYR A 39 14.18 4.65 -16.64
CA TYR A 39 15.21 5.25 -15.80
C TYR A 39 15.44 4.53 -14.46
N LEU A 40 14.65 3.50 -14.13
CA LEU A 40 14.79 2.74 -12.88
C LEU A 40 15.42 1.36 -13.13
N ARG A 41 16.36 0.96 -12.27
CA ARG A 41 16.90 -0.40 -12.28
C ARG A 41 15.84 -1.41 -11.85
N PRO A 42 15.96 -2.70 -12.23
CA PRO A 42 14.97 -3.73 -11.89
C PRO A 42 14.61 -3.78 -10.40
N GLU A 43 15.60 -3.63 -9.52
CA GLU A 43 15.43 -3.62 -8.08
C GLU A 43 14.83 -2.32 -7.53
N GLU A 44 14.72 -1.26 -8.34
CA GLU A 44 14.11 0.03 -7.99
C GLU A 44 12.66 0.10 -8.45
N GLN A 45 12.29 -0.69 -9.46
CA GLN A 45 10.92 -0.78 -9.98
C GLN A 45 9.89 -1.05 -8.89
N MET A 46 8.69 -0.50 -9.06
CA MET A 46 7.57 -0.80 -8.18
C MET A 46 7.21 -2.29 -8.28
N THR A 47 6.94 -2.89 -7.13
CA THR A 47 6.45 -4.26 -6.99
C THR A 47 5.30 -4.27 -6.01
N LEU A 48 4.49 -5.32 -6.02
CA LEU A 48 3.42 -5.50 -5.06
C LEU A 48 3.92 -5.37 -3.62
N GLN A 49 5.04 -6.03 -3.30
CA GLN A 49 5.61 -6.00 -1.95
C GLN A 49 6.01 -4.58 -1.52
N LYS A 50 6.60 -3.79 -2.42
CA LYS A 50 6.95 -2.39 -2.14
C LYS A 50 5.72 -1.52 -1.98
N ALA A 51 4.70 -1.73 -2.82
CA ALA A 51 3.44 -1.00 -2.74
C ALA A 51 2.73 -1.24 -1.40
N PHE A 52 2.65 -2.50 -0.96
CA PHE A 52 2.06 -2.84 0.34
C PHE A 52 2.88 -2.34 1.53
N TYR A 53 4.21 -2.38 1.42
CA TYR A 53 5.08 -1.76 2.43
C TYR A 53 4.82 -0.25 2.56
N GLU A 54 4.78 0.46 1.44
CA GLU A 54 4.51 1.90 1.42
C GLU A 54 3.12 2.22 1.98
N LEU A 55 2.08 1.47 1.58
CA LEU A 55 0.73 1.61 2.15
C LEU A 55 0.72 1.41 3.67
N ARG A 56 1.42 0.39 4.17
CA ARG A 56 1.49 0.10 5.61
C ARG A 56 2.08 1.27 6.40
N THR A 57 3.15 1.88 5.88
CA THR A 57 3.74 3.09 6.47
C THR A 57 2.81 4.30 6.30
N GLY A 58 2.12 4.40 5.17
CA GLY A 58 1.17 5.47 4.90
C GLY A 58 -0.05 5.49 5.83
N LEU A 59 -0.48 4.34 6.35
CA LEU A 59 -1.57 4.26 7.32
C LEU A 59 -1.28 5.02 8.63
N ASP A 60 -0.02 5.34 8.93
CA ASP A 60 0.33 6.17 10.08
C ASP A 60 -0.18 7.62 9.92
N PHE A 61 -0.41 8.11 8.69
CA PHE A 61 -1.01 9.44 8.45
C PHE A 61 -2.52 9.49 8.71
N VAL A 62 -3.17 8.32 8.82
CA VAL A 62 -4.60 8.21 9.13
C VAL A 62 -4.86 8.45 10.62
N GLU A 63 -3.81 8.50 11.46
CA GLU A 63 -3.94 8.65 12.92
C GLU A 63 -4.72 9.90 13.34
N GLY A 64 -4.54 11.05 12.67
CA GLY A 64 -5.17 12.31 13.05
C GLY A 64 -6.71 12.28 13.04
N ASP A 65 -7.31 11.61 12.06
CA ASP A 65 -8.77 11.57 11.87
C ASP A 65 -9.46 10.40 12.63
N PHE A 66 -8.65 9.43 13.07
CA PHE A 66 -9.12 8.16 13.65
C PHE A 66 -8.61 7.86 15.06
N VAL A 67 -7.96 8.82 15.75
CA VAL A 67 -7.48 8.65 17.15
C VAL A 67 -8.55 7.96 18.02
N GLY A 68 -8.19 6.81 18.59
CA GLY A 68 -9.04 6.04 19.51
C GLY A 68 -10.16 5.21 18.88
N LYS A 69 -10.25 5.13 17.55
CA LYS A 69 -11.30 4.34 16.87
C LYS A 69 -10.79 2.94 16.51
N PRO A 70 -11.62 1.88 16.71
CA PRO A 70 -11.35 0.50 16.24
C PRO A 70 -11.08 0.38 14.73
N VAL A 71 -11.33 1.45 13.99
CA VAL A 71 -11.12 1.58 12.54
C VAL A 71 -9.64 1.40 12.17
N LYS A 72 -8.70 1.91 13.00
CA LYS A 72 -7.27 1.81 12.68
C LYS A 72 -6.81 0.35 12.60
N ASP A 73 -7.12 -0.46 13.60
CA ASP A 73 -6.76 -1.89 13.60
C ASP A 73 -7.37 -2.61 12.40
N ARG A 74 -8.61 -2.26 12.03
CA ARG A 74 -9.26 -2.83 10.86
C ARG A 74 -8.54 -2.49 9.54
N LEU A 75 -7.95 -1.30 9.42
CA LEU A 75 -7.17 -0.93 8.23
C LEU A 75 -5.94 -1.81 8.05
N TYR A 76 -5.16 -2.04 9.11
CA TYR A 76 -3.99 -2.94 9.02
C TYR A 76 -4.41 -4.39 8.74
N VAL A 77 -5.49 -4.87 9.36
CA VAL A 77 -6.02 -6.22 9.09
C VAL A 77 -6.40 -6.37 7.62
N LEU A 78 -7.15 -5.42 7.06
CA LEU A 78 -7.53 -5.46 5.64
C LEU A 78 -6.31 -5.44 4.70
N LEU A 79 -5.29 -4.63 5.04
CA LEU A 79 -4.06 -4.55 4.26
C LEU A 79 -3.29 -5.88 4.28
N ASP A 80 -3.14 -6.48 5.47
CA ASP A 80 -2.41 -7.73 5.65
C ASP A 80 -3.15 -8.92 5.00
N GLU A 81 -4.48 -8.99 5.13
CA GLU A 81 -5.31 -9.99 4.45
C GLU A 81 -5.26 -9.84 2.93
N SER A 82 -5.29 -8.60 2.42
CA SER A 82 -5.17 -8.34 0.98
C SER A 82 -3.81 -8.79 0.44
N GLN A 83 -2.72 -8.48 1.16
CA GLN A 83 -1.38 -8.90 0.78
C GLN A 83 -1.26 -10.43 0.75
N ALA A 84 -1.78 -11.10 1.79
CA ALA A 84 -1.77 -12.55 1.89
C ALA A 84 -2.58 -13.21 0.76
N ALA A 85 -3.75 -12.66 0.43
CA ALA A 85 -4.58 -13.14 -0.67
C ALA A 85 -3.84 -13.03 -2.02
N TYR A 86 -3.19 -11.90 -2.30
CA TYR A 86 -2.37 -11.77 -3.51
C TYR A 86 -1.17 -12.73 -3.52
N ALA A 87 -0.50 -12.93 -2.39
CA ALA A 87 0.61 -13.87 -2.26
C ALA A 87 0.16 -15.33 -2.50
N ALA A 88 -1.08 -15.66 -2.14
CA ALA A 88 -1.71 -16.96 -2.41
C ALA A 88 -2.28 -17.09 -3.84
N GLY A 89 -2.18 -16.05 -4.69
CA GLY A 89 -2.76 -16.03 -6.03
C GLY A 89 -4.27 -15.76 -6.08
N GLU A 90 -4.90 -15.45 -4.94
CA GLU A 90 -6.34 -15.14 -4.81
C GLU A 90 -6.63 -13.70 -5.28
N ARG A 91 -6.39 -13.39 -6.57
CA ARG A 91 -6.43 -12.03 -7.13
C ARG A 91 -7.71 -11.24 -6.81
N HIS A 92 -8.88 -11.87 -6.98
CA HIS A 92 -10.18 -11.22 -6.73
C HIS A 92 -10.36 -10.87 -5.25
N LYS A 93 -9.99 -11.77 -4.35
CA LYS A 93 -10.07 -11.55 -2.90
C LYS A 93 -9.10 -10.44 -2.47
N GLY A 94 -7.87 -10.47 -2.97
CA GLY A 94 -6.88 -9.41 -2.72
C GLY A 94 -7.40 -8.03 -3.13
N ALA A 95 -8.00 -7.93 -4.33
CA ALA A 95 -8.58 -6.70 -4.84
C ALA A 95 -9.77 -6.22 -4.00
N HIS A 96 -10.70 -7.11 -3.64
CA HIS A 96 -11.85 -6.75 -2.82
C HIS A 96 -11.44 -6.23 -1.43
N LEU A 97 -10.49 -6.89 -0.76
CA LEU A 97 -9.99 -6.44 0.54
C LEU A 97 -9.30 -5.07 0.46
N LEU A 98 -8.57 -4.81 -0.62
CA LEU A 98 -7.92 -3.51 -0.84
C LEU A 98 -8.95 -2.40 -1.13
N GLN A 99 -10.02 -2.72 -1.85
CA GLN A 99 -11.15 -1.81 -2.08
C GLN A 99 -11.93 -1.54 -0.79
N ASP A 100 -12.12 -2.53 0.08
CA ASP A 100 -12.73 -2.34 1.40
C ASP A 100 -11.88 -1.42 2.28
N LEU A 101 -10.55 -1.58 2.23
CA LEU A 101 -9.62 -0.66 2.88
C LEU A 101 -9.78 0.75 2.32
N GLN A 102 -9.77 0.91 0.99
CA GLN A 102 -9.98 2.20 0.33
C GLN A 102 -11.30 2.84 0.76
N ALA A 103 -12.40 2.09 0.74
CA ALA A 103 -13.70 2.60 1.17
C ALA A 103 -13.69 3.07 2.62
N LEU A 104 -12.97 2.38 3.52
CA LEU A 104 -12.87 2.75 4.94
C LEU A 104 -12.06 4.05 5.14
N VAL A 105 -10.99 4.23 4.36
CA VAL A 105 -10.14 5.44 4.41
C VAL A 105 -10.83 6.64 3.74
N PHE A 106 -11.64 6.42 2.70
CA PHE A 106 -12.32 7.47 1.92
C PHE A 106 -13.71 7.88 2.44
N LYS A 107 -14.26 7.18 3.44
CA LYS A 107 -15.61 7.45 3.94
C LYS A 107 -15.66 8.78 4.71
N LYS A 108 -15.94 9.86 3.98
CA LYS A 108 -16.45 11.13 4.50
C LYS A 108 -17.94 11.03 4.82
#